data_AF-A0AAN7AQ90-F1
#
_entry.id   AF-A0AAN7AQ90-F1
#
_cell.length_a   1.000
_cell.length_b   1.000
_cell.length_c   1.000
_cell.angle_alpha   90.00
_cell.angle_beta   90.00
_cell.angle_gamma   90.00
#
_symmetry.space_group_name_H-M   'P 1'
#
loop_
_entity.id
_entity.type
_entity.pdbx_description
1 polymer ?
#
loop_
_entity_poly.entity_id
_entity_poly.type
_entity_poly.pdbx_seq_one_letter_code
_entity_poly.pdbx_strand_id
1 'polypeptide(L)'
;MTTTTRSSAKEHGDSAIDGAPPASKAQPGSKHKVEEGAQSPEAKRPKKSDEKEQKTIEETIGGSEQTEQETQDKQQDQEERAGGTKKEDAGNSAKEADTTSAVEAREDADVIPSSILEKGVIYFFFRGRVGIDEPSDVNEIARSYIILRPIARDAKLGSGPLDDAGNSRVCVVPKKVLPKTGKDRWISFVEKTGASFEKLKEEFLKSNDYETKTAGTRHSPAATPVAEGVYAITSTGKNSHLAYILTLPDKLGEVQKEIGLKEKGSFIISTRNPQYEPPKNARLPKGPEYPKELLDEFRSLRWAPTQPSHLDYVNTQFLLVGESSGLDNALEPQKKDEKEGKKEPAEELEQLEEEDTRRMEDLGSDDSARIFADLQADAGEYPQLPTTF
;
A
#
# COMPACT_ATOMS: atom_id res chain seq x y z
N MET A 1 -71.04 22.64 -21.34
CA MET A 1 -71.54 23.91 -21.93
C MET A 1 -70.32 24.77 -22.28
N THR A 2 -70.41 25.64 -23.30
CA THR A 2 -69.63 26.92 -23.48
C THR A 2 -68.09 26.93 -23.43
N THR A 3 -67.29 27.64 -24.26
CA THR A 3 -67.38 28.33 -25.59
C THR A 3 -66.01 29.05 -25.80
N THR A 4 -65.38 29.30 -26.97
CA THR A 4 -65.47 28.86 -28.39
C THR A 4 -64.14 29.21 -29.10
N THR A 5 -63.68 28.46 -30.13
CA THR A 5 -63.15 28.92 -31.46
C THR A 5 -62.56 27.69 -32.20
N ARG A 6 -62.74 27.37 -33.51
CA ARG A 6 -63.14 28.04 -34.78
C ARG A 6 -62.08 29.01 -35.34
N SER A 7 -61.73 29.01 -36.63
CA SER A 7 -62.53 28.66 -37.84
C SER A 7 -61.81 27.77 -38.89
N SER A 8 -62.44 27.53 -40.04
CA SER A 8 -62.09 26.46 -41.01
C SER A 8 -62.48 26.74 -42.47
N ALA A 9 -61.73 26.19 -43.44
CA ALA A 9 -62.04 25.99 -44.87
C ALA A 9 -61.12 24.83 -45.39
N LYS A 10 -61.60 23.78 -46.09
CA LYS A 10 -61.92 23.67 -47.55
C LYS A 10 -60.70 23.95 -48.46
N GLU A 11 -60.38 23.15 -49.49
CA GLU A 11 -61.09 22.02 -50.14
C GLU A 11 -60.07 21.01 -50.79
N HIS A 12 -60.52 19.99 -51.53
CA HIS A 12 -59.65 19.02 -52.27
C HIS A 12 -58.76 19.70 -53.34
N GLY A 13 -57.62 19.17 -53.80
CA GLY A 13 -56.91 17.89 -53.57
C GLY A 13 -56.29 17.38 -54.90
N ASP A 14 -55.35 16.40 -54.91
CA ASP A 14 -55.08 15.45 -56.03
C ASP A 14 -53.91 14.45 -55.72
N SER A 15 -53.87 13.33 -56.46
CA SER A 15 -52.76 12.42 -56.82
C SER A 15 -51.91 11.68 -55.74
N ALA A 16 -51.45 10.47 -56.13
CA ALA A 16 -50.62 9.55 -55.34
C ALA A 16 -49.10 9.76 -55.62
N ILE A 17 -48.12 8.94 -55.18
CA ILE A 17 -47.90 7.48 -55.33
C ILE A 17 -46.97 6.96 -54.20
N ASP A 18 -46.91 5.63 -54.01
CA ASP A 18 -45.90 4.85 -53.27
C ASP A 18 -44.44 5.36 -53.35
N GLY A 19 -43.52 4.97 -52.45
CA GLY A 19 -43.57 3.95 -51.38
C GLY A 19 -42.25 3.14 -51.37
N ALA A 20 -41.76 2.77 -50.18
CA ALA A 20 -40.37 2.29 -50.03
C ALA A 20 -40.24 0.76 -49.84
N PRO A 21 -39.26 0.14 -50.52
CA PRO A 21 -38.61 -1.09 -50.03
C PRO A 21 -37.07 -0.95 -49.88
N PRO A 22 -36.41 -1.73 -49.00
CA PRO A 22 -34.99 -1.58 -48.66
C PRO A 22 -34.06 -2.63 -49.32
N ALA A 23 -32.73 -2.42 -49.25
CA ALA A 23 -31.72 -3.38 -48.74
C ALA A 23 -30.29 -3.18 -49.30
N SER A 24 -29.34 -3.88 -48.65
CA SER A 24 -28.03 -4.39 -49.14
C SER A 24 -26.74 -3.72 -48.62
N LYS A 25 -25.63 -4.47 -48.73
CA LYS A 25 -24.33 -4.23 -48.08
C LYS A 25 -23.31 -3.68 -49.09
N ALA A 26 -22.36 -2.88 -48.62
CA ALA A 26 -21.12 -2.58 -49.35
C ALA A 26 -19.90 -2.54 -48.39
N GLN A 27 -18.71 -2.82 -48.93
CA GLN A 27 -17.41 -2.77 -48.24
C GLN A 27 -16.51 -1.66 -48.87
N PRO A 28 -15.28 -1.39 -48.39
CA PRO A 28 -14.72 -0.03 -48.41
C PRO A 28 -14.09 0.42 -49.74
N GLY A 29 -14.19 1.73 -50.01
CA GLY A 29 -13.38 2.46 -51.00
C GLY A 29 -12.12 3.09 -50.39
N SER A 30 -11.15 3.50 -51.23
CA SER A 30 -9.80 3.88 -50.78
C SER A 30 -9.23 5.13 -51.47
N LYS A 31 -8.24 5.74 -50.79
CA LYS A 31 -7.27 6.77 -51.24
C LYS A 31 -7.75 8.22 -51.41
N HIS A 32 -6.98 9.13 -50.81
CA HIS A 32 -6.42 10.30 -51.48
C HIS A 32 -4.92 10.40 -51.13
N LYS A 33 -4.09 10.98 -52.01
CA LYS A 33 -2.62 11.13 -51.85
C LYS A 33 -2.13 12.40 -52.54
N VAL A 34 -1.38 13.23 -51.81
CA VAL A 34 -0.46 14.31 -52.24
C VAL A 34 0.59 14.33 -51.11
N GLU A 35 1.84 13.88 -51.31
CA GLU A 35 2.99 14.66 -51.82
C GLU A 35 3.25 15.96 -51.03
N GLU A 36 4.48 16.38 -50.73
CA GLU A 36 5.83 15.83 -50.52
C GLU A 36 6.69 17.06 -50.16
N GLY A 37 7.82 16.93 -49.43
CA GLY A 37 8.82 18.00 -49.36
C GLY A 37 8.85 18.91 -48.10
N ALA A 38 9.23 18.33 -46.95
CA ALA A 38 9.94 19.07 -45.89
C ALA A 38 10.86 18.09 -45.13
N GLN A 39 12.10 18.50 -44.85
CA GLN A 39 13.06 17.68 -44.11
C GLN A 39 12.83 17.78 -42.59
N SER A 40 13.11 16.70 -41.86
CA SER A 40 13.23 16.71 -40.39
C SER A 40 14.26 15.66 -39.96
N PRO A 41 15.07 15.92 -38.92
CA PRO A 41 16.31 15.18 -38.69
C PRO A 41 16.14 13.76 -38.14
N GLU A 42 17.05 12.88 -38.53
CA GLU A 42 16.98 11.44 -38.28
C GLU A 42 17.47 11.07 -36.86
N ALA A 43 16.54 10.97 -35.91
CA ALA A 43 16.83 10.56 -34.53
C ALA A 43 17.12 9.05 -34.40
N LYS A 44 18.30 8.60 -34.86
CA LYS A 44 18.78 7.23 -34.68
C LYS A 44 19.03 6.89 -33.20
N ARG A 45 18.02 6.34 -32.54
CA ARG A 45 18.17 5.66 -31.23
C ARG A 45 17.50 4.28 -31.30
N PRO A 46 18.27 3.17 -31.25
CA PRO A 46 17.69 1.84 -31.38
C PRO A 46 16.78 1.55 -30.19
N LYS A 47 15.55 1.08 -30.45
CA LYS A 47 14.67 0.52 -29.41
C LYS A 47 15.24 -0.83 -28.98
N LYS A 48 16.17 -0.81 -28.02
CA LYS A 48 16.48 -2.00 -27.25
C LYS A 48 15.24 -2.34 -26.41
N SER A 49 14.74 -3.56 -26.55
CA SER A 49 13.63 -4.07 -25.73
C SER A 49 14.17 -4.50 -24.37
N ASP A 50 14.53 -3.51 -23.55
CA ASP A 50 14.89 -3.77 -22.15
C ASP A 50 13.61 -4.21 -21.42
N GLU A 51 13.50 -5.52 -21.16
CA GLU A 51 12.41 -6.10 -20.39
C GLU A 51 12.54 -5.63 -18.94
N LYS A 52 11.69 -4.68 -18.54
CA LYS A 52 11.75 -4.04 -17.22
C LYS A 52 11.12 -4.94 -16.16
N GLU A 53 11.94 -5.81 -15.62
CA GLU A 53 11.67 -6.53 -14.37
C GLU A 53 11.50 -5.51 -13.21
N GLN A 54 10.64 -5.85 -12.26
CA GLN A 54 10.46 -5.11 -11.01
C GLN A 54 11.60 -5.49 -10.07
N LYS A 55 12.28 -4.49 -9.53
CA LYS A 55 13.38 -4.66 -8.58
C LYS A 55 12.88 -4.67 -7.14
N THR A 56 13.42 -5.58 -6.33
CA THR A 56 13.31 -5.54 -4.87
C THR A 56 13.98 -4.27 -4.29
N ILE A 57 13.91 -4.04 -2.98
CA ILE A 57 14.72 -3.05 -2.27
C ILE A 57 16.19 -3.43 -2.40
N GLU A 58 16.57 -4.67 -2.13
CA GLU A 58 17.94 -5.20 -2.26
C GLU A 58 18.53 -5.02 -3.67
N GLU A 59 17.75 -5.28 -4.73
CA GLU A 59 18.19 -5.04 -6.11
C GLU A 59 18.26 -3.55 -6.51
N THR A 60 17.63 -2.68 -5.73
CA THR A 60 17.71 -1.22 -5.90
C THR A 60 18.87 -0.64 -5.09
N ILE A 61 19.16 -1.24 -3.93
CA ILE A 61 20.32 -1.02 -3.06
C ILE A 61 21.60 -1.66 -3.62
N GLY A 62 21.51 -2.56 -4.60
CA GLY A 62 22.68 -3.15 -5.25
C GLY A 62 23.33 -4.24 -4.40
N GLY A 63 22.56 -5.30 -4.12
CA GLY A 63 22.90 -6.42 -3.24
C GLY A 63 24.37 -6.81 -3.13
N SER A 64 24.90 -6.68 -1.93
CA SER A 64 26.18 -7.21 -1.46
C SER A 64 25.99 -8.61 -0.86
N GLU A 65 26.07 -9.65 -1.69
CA GLU A 65 26.13 -11.06 -1.25
C GLU A 65 27.48 -11.39 -0.56
N GLN A 66 27.84 -10.72 0.54
CA GLN A 66 29.12 -10.98 1.22
C GLN A 66 29.23 -10.58 2.71
N THR A 67 28.34 -11.08 3.58
CA THR A 67 28.49 -10.89 5.05
C THR A 67 28.19 -12.12 5.92
N GLU A 68 28.44 -13.35 5.42
CA GLU A 68 28.44 -14.57 6.25
C GLU A 68 29.86 -15.09 6.58
N GLN A 69 30.85 -14.20 6.77
CA GLN A 69 32.21 -14.65 7.12
C GLN A 69 33.09 -13.69 7.95
N GLU A 70 32.52 -12.81 8.77
CA GLU A 70 33.31 -11.90 9.63
C GLU A 70 32.79 -11.79 11.09
N THR A 71 32.47 -12.94 11.70
CA THR A 71 31.95 -13.02 13.09
C THR A 71 32.74 -13.99 13.99
N GLN A 72 33.99 -14.32 13.62
CA GLN A 72 34.88 -15.19 14.41
C GLN A 72 36.32 -14.66 14.51
N ASP A 73 36.51 -13.40 14.93
CA ASP A 73 37.86 -12.94 15.35
C ASP A 73 37.87 -11.72 16.30
N LYS A 74 36.87 -11.60 17.20
CA LYS A 74 36.82 -10.58 18.27
C LYS A 74 36.32 -11.10 19.63
N GLN A 75 36.75 -12.31 20.03
CA GLN A 75 36.55 -12.85 21.38
C GLN A 75 37.85 -13.36 22.04
N GLN A 76 38.95 -12.59 21.90
CA GLN A 76 40.12 -12.70 22.78
C GLN A 76 40.88 -11.37 22.82
N ASP A 77 40.56 -10.52 23.82
CA ASP A 77 41.46 -9.57 24.51
C ASP A 77 40.68 -8.51 25.32
N GLN A 78 40.17 -8.91 26.50
CA GLN A 78 40.03 -8.05 27.70
C GLN A 78 39.54 -8.83 28.94
N GLU A 79 40.40 -9.74 29.43
CA GLU A 79 40.46 -10.00 30.88
C GLU A 79 41.72 -9.31 31.46
N GLU A 80 41.78 -9.20 32.79
CA GLU A 80 42.76 -8.43 33.55
C GLU A 80 42.77 -6.89 33.34
N ARG A 81 41.97 -6.18 34.14
CA ARG A 81 42.51 -5.49 35.34
C ARG A 81 41.43 -4.94 36.26
N ALA A 82 41.25 -5.61 37.40
CA ALA A 82 40.47 -5.08 38.52
C ALA A 82 41.37 -4.22 39.44
N GLY A 83 40.84 -3.08 39.92
CA GLY A 83 41.55 -2.18 40.83
C GLY A 83 40.75 -0.90 41.08
N GLY A 84 39.72 -0.98 41.93
CA GLY A 84 38.71 0.07 42.06
C GLY A 84 38.80 0.94 43.32
N THR A 85 37.90 1.92 43.40
CA THR A 85 37.62 2.78 44.57
C THR A 85 36.10 2.82 44.80
N LYS A 86 35.64 3.08 46.03
CA LYS A 86 34.21 3.07 46.41
C LYS A 86 33.64 4.48 46.63
N LYS A 87 32.32 4.60 46.37
CA LYS A 87 31.41 5.69 46.81
C LYS A 87 31.65 7.06 46.12
N GLU A 88 30.70 8.00 46.08
CA GLU A 88 29.45 8.17 46.86
C GLU A 88 28.13 8.10 46.06
N ASP A 89 27.02 8.34 46.76
CA ASP A 89 25.62 8.14 46.36
C ASP A 89 24.93 9.50 46.08
N ALA A 90 24.11 9.54 45.03
CA ALA A 90 23.28 10.69 44.65
C ALA A 90 22.12 10.24 43.74
N GLY A 91 21.22 9.40 44.24
CA GLY A 91 20.09 8.90 43.47
C GLY A 91 19.09 9.97 43.01
N ASN A 92 18.51 9.78 41.82
CA ASN A 92 17.20 10.33 41.49
C ASN A 92 16.39 9.35 40.62
N SER A 93 15.32 8.82 41.21
CA SER A 93 14.08 8.35 40.57
C SER A 93 14.21 7.72 39.19
N ALA A 94 14.46 6.40 39.15
CA ALA A 94 14.01 5.61 38.01
C ALA A 94 12.47 5.71 37.92
N LYS A 95 11.95 6.12 36.76
CA LYS A 95 10.63 5.64 36.33
C LYS A 95 10.89 4.33 35.60
N GLU A 96 10.47 3.23 36.22
CA GLU A 96 10.18 2.01 35.48
C GLU A 96 9.03 2.34 34.53
N ALA A 97 9.33 2.49 33.25
CA ALA A 97 8.32 2.49 32.21
C ALA A 97 7.86 1.03 32.06
N ASP A 98 6.70 0.72 32.63
CA ASP A 98 6.10 -0.60 32.52
C ASP A 98 5.79 -0.86 31.03
N THR A 99 6.57 -1.74 30.38
CA THR A 99 6.51 -1.96 28.94
C THR A 99 5.36 -2.90 28.57
N THR A 100 4.15 -2.53 28.97
CA THR A 100 2.91 -3.13 28.48
C THR A 100 2.74 -2.77 27.01
N SER A 101 2.53 -3.76 26.14
CA SER A 101 2.17 -3.49 24.74
C SER A 101 0.86 -2.71 24.68
N ALA A 102 0.76 -1.76 23.75
CA ALA A 102 -0.51 -1.16 23.36
C ALA A 102 -1.47 -2.15 22.65
N VAL A 103 -1.05 -3.38 22.34
CA VAL A 103 -1.96 -4.46 21.89
C VAL A 103 -2.54 -5.16 23.13
N GLU A 104 -3.77 -4.77 23.50
CA GLU A 104 -4.50 -5.40 24.60
C GLU A 104 -5.50 -6.44 24.09
N ALA A 105 -5.71 -7.54 24.82
CA ALA A 105 -6.78 -8.49 24.52
C ALA A 105 -8.16 -7.89 24.87
N ARG A 106 -9.19 -8.21 24.06
CA ARG A 106 -10.58 -7.85 24.31
C ARG A 106 -11.41 -9.10 24.64
N GLU A 107 -12.21 -9.03 25.70
CA GLU A 107 -13.08 -10.15 26.11
C GLU A 107 -14.19 -10.41 25.06
N ASP A 108 -14.62 -9.37 24.34
CA ASP A 108 -15.62 -9.42 23.26
C ASP A 108 -15.03 -9.88 21.91
N ALA A 109 -14.55 -11.13 21.84
CA ALA A 109 -14.06 -11.75 20.62
C ALA A 109 -15.19 -12.25 19.69
N ASP A 110 -16.24 -12.86 20.25
CA ASP A 110 -17.30 -13.53 19.48
C ASP A 110 -18.16 -12.56 18.63
N VAL A 111 -18.21 -11.28 18.99
CA VAL A 111 -18.99 -10.24 18.31
C VAL A 111 -18.32 -9.67 17.04
N ILE A 112 -17.11 -10.13 16.71
CA ILE A 112 -16.36 -9.64 15.54
C ILE A 112 -16.98 -10.20 14.23
N PRO A 113 -17.30 -9.35 13.25
CA PRO A 113 -17.83 -9.80 11.96
C PRO A 113 -16.87 -10.76 11.25
N SER A 114 -17.40 -11.87 10.74
CA SER A 114 -16.62 -12.90 10.03
C SER A 114 -16.15 -12.47 8.64
N SER A 115 -16.59 -11.31 8.14
CA SER A 115 -16.01 -10.65 6.97
C SER A 115 -14.63 -10.04 7.22
N ILE A 116 -14.27 -9.64 8.45
CA ILE A 116 -12.94 -9.14 8.79
C ILE A 116 -11.99 -10.34 8.93
N LEU A 117 -11.09 -10.54 7.97
CA LEU A 117 -10.10 -11.61 7.97
C LEU A 117 -8.89 -11.26 8.83
N GLU A 118 -8.50 -9.99 8.85
CA GLU A 118 -7.37 -9.43 9.60
C GLU A 118 -7.64 -7.95 9.89
N LYS A 119 -7.10 -7.42 11.00
CA LYS A 119 -7.08 -5.98 11.30
C LYS A 119 -5.73 -5.58 11.92
N GLY A 120 -5.40 -4.30 11.93
CA GLY A 120 -4.16 -3.79 12.52
C GLY A 120 -3.83 -2.36 12.13
N VAL A 121 -2.56 -2.00 12.23
CA VAL A 121 -2.04 -0.65 11.92
C VAL A 121 -1.33 -0.63 10.57
N ILE A 122 -1.51 0.46 9.82
CA ILE A 122 -1.06 0.65 8.44
C ILE A 122 -0.28 1.97 8.32
N TYR A 123 0.96 1.87 7.82
CA TYR A 123 1.82 3.03 7.63
C TYR A 123 2.10 3.22 6.14
N PHE A 124 1.93 4.44 5.63
CA PHE A 124 2.18 4.81 4.25
C PHE A 124 3.50 5.57 4.13
N PHE A 125 4.37 5.11 3.23
CA PHE A 125 5.71 5.68 3.02
C PHE A 125 5.99 5.92 1.54
N PHE A 126 6.94 6.79 1.23
CA PHE A 126 7.63 6.79 -0.07
C PHE A 126 9.15 6.79 0.11
N ARG A 127 9.88 6.57 -0.99
CA ARG A 127 11.29 7.01 -1.11
C ARG A 127 11.40 7.92 -2.32
N GLY A 128 12.19 8.99 -2.17
CA GLY A 128 12.62 9.82 -3.28
C GLY A 128 13.43 9.03 -4.32
N ARG A 129 13.71 9.65 -5.46
CA ARG A 129 14.68 9.12 -6.43
C ARG A 129 16.09 9.12 -5.86
N VAL A 130 16.95 8.32 -6.48
CA VAL A 130 18.39 8.30 -6.18
C VAL A 130 18.96 9.72 -6.15
N GLY A 131 19.46 10.14 -4.99
CA GLY A 131 19.98 11.49 -4.74
C GLY A 131 18.94 12.62 -4.64
N ILE A 132 17.69 12.32 -4.26
CA ILE A 132 16.66 13.32 -3.95
C ILE A 132 15.99 12.96 -2.62
N ASP A 133 16.54 13.49 -1.53
CA ASP A 133 16.11 13.16 -0.15
C ASP A 133 14.83 13.88 0.28
N GLU A 134 14.62 15.10 -0.25
CA GLU A 134 13.40 15.90 -0.08
C GLU A 134 12.79 16.15 -1.48
N PRO A 135 11.89 15.28 -1.98
CA PRO A 135 11.25 15.43 -3.29
C PRO A 135 10.33 16.66 -3.34
N SER A 136 10.49 17.55 -4.33
CA SER A 136 9.68 18.78 -4.42
C SER A 136 8.45 18.68 -5.33
N ASP A 137 8.14 17.48 -5.84
CA ASP A 137 6.82 17.11 -6.41
C ASP A 137 6.68 15.58 -6.52
N VAL A 138 5.45 15.06 -6.72
CA VAL A 138 5.20 13.61 -6.91
C VAL A 138 6.09 13.00 -7.98
N ASN A 139 6.55 13.75 -8.98
CA ASN A 139 7.41 13.21 -10.01
C ASN A 139 8.79 12.77 -9.52
N GLU A 140 9.28 13.34 -8.43
CA GLU A 140 10.58 13.04 -7.85
C GLU A 140 10.56 11.84 -6.90
N ILE A 141 9.37 11.38 -6.49
CA ILE A 141 9.19 10.08 -5.84
C ILE A 141 9.62 8.94 -6.78
N ALA A 142 10.29 7.92 -6.22
CA ALA A 142 10.63 6.68 -6.94
C ALA A 142 9.47 5.67 -6.90
N ARG A 143 9.02 5.34 -5.68
CA ARG A 143 7.94 4.38 -5.40
C ARG A 143 7.35 4.60 -4.01
N SER A 144 6.07 4.24 -3.86
CA SER A 144 5.33 4.23 -2.60
C SER A 144 5.39 2.84 -1.94
N TYR A 145 5.17 2.78 -0.64
CA TYR A 145 5.14 1.56 0.16
C TYR A 145 3.96 1.62 1.14
N ILE A 146 3.51 0.44 1.54
CA ILE A 146 2.51 0.23 2.58
C ILE A 146 3.10 -0.77 3.57
N ILE A 147 3.34 -0.37 4.82
CA ILE A 147 3.62 -1.30 5.91
C ILE A 147 2.27 -1.73 6.48
N LEU A 148 2.02 -3.04 6.55
CA LEU A 148 0.88 -3.62 7.25
C LEU A 148 1.40 -4.33 8.50
N ARG A 149 0.79 -4.07 9.64
CA ARG A 149 1.14 -4.69 10.91
C ARG A 149 -0.12 -5.26 11.57
N PRO A 150 -0.35 -6.58 11.46
CA PRO A 150 -1.55 -7.19 12.00
C PRO A 150 -1.52 -7.22 13.53
N ILE A 151 -2.68 -7.08 14.15
CA ILE A 151 -2.94 -7.43 15.55
C ILE A 151 -3.86 -8.65 15.60
N ALA A 152 -4.02 -9.27 16.77
CA ALA A 152 -5.02 -10.32 16.91
C ALA A 152 -6.43 -9.77 16.59
N ARG A 153 -7.31 -10.58 15.98
CA ARG A 153 -8.64 -10.10 15.56
C ARG A 153 -9.46 -9.59 16.75
N ASP A 154 -9.26 -10.24 17.89
CA ASP A 154 -9.78 -9.99 19.24
C ASP A 154 -8.89 -9.05 20.09
N ALA A 155 -7.86 -8.42 19.52
CA ALA A 155 -7.17 -7.33 20.18
C ALA A 155 -7.91 -5.99 20.03
N LYS A 156 -7.57 -5.06 20.93
CA LYS A 156 -7.91 -3.64 20.93
C LYS A 156 -6.63 -2.82 21.13
N LEU A 157 -6.67 -1.53 20.85
CA LEU A 157 -5.53 -0.64 21.07
C LEU A 157 -5.63 0.08 22.42
N GLY A 158 -4.50 0.13 23.13
CA GLY A 158 -4.30 0.78 24.44
C GLY A 158 -3.54 2.11 24.30
N SER A 159 -2.73 2.46 25.31
CA SER A 159 -1.79 3.60 25.23
C SER A 159 -0.34 3.09 25.09
N GLY A 160 0.53 3.91 24.51
CA GLY A 160 1.94 3.59 24.27
C GLY A 160 2.25 3.08 22.85
N PRO A 161 3.55 2.90 22.54
CA PRO A 161 3.98 2.30 21.28
C PRO A 161 3.62 0.81 21.27
N LEU A 162 3.36 0.29 20.08
CA LEU A 162 3.11 -1.13 19.88
C LEU A 162 4.39 -1.97 20.06
N ASP A 163 4.27 -3.19 20.58
CA ASP A 163 5.40 -4.10 20.80
C ASP A 163 5.94 -4.75 19.52
N ASP A 164 7.21 -5.13 19.53
CA ASP A 164 7.84 -5.77 18.38
C ASP A 164 7.46 -7.26 18.27
N ALA A 165 6.21 -7.49 17.86
CA ALA A 165 5.66 -8.81 17.56
C ALA A 165 6.31 -9.50 16.34
N GLY A 166 7.32 -8.89 15.70
CA GLY A 166 8.05 -9.48 14.59
C GLY A 166 7.19 -9.85 13.38
N ASN A 167 6.05 -9.17 13.18
CA ASN A 167 4.99 -9.58 12.25
C ASN A 167 4.74 -8.58 11.10
N SER A 168 5.53 -7.52 10.99
CA SER A 168 5.31 -6.47 10.00
C SER A 168 5.52 -6.97 8.56
N ARG A 169 4.67 -6.52 7.64
CA ARG A 169 4.76 -6.79 6.20
C ARG A 169 5.03 -5.50 5.42
N VAL A 170 6.14 -5.44 4.69
CA VAL A 170 6.47 -4.30 3.81
C VAL A 170 5.96 -4.61 2.40
N CYS A 171 4.90 -3.93 1.98
CA CYS A 171 4.36 -4.00 0.62
C CYS A 171 4.94 -2.87 -0.24
N VAL A 172 5.58 -3.23 -1.35
CA VAL A 172 6.06 -2.29 -2.37
C VAL A 172 4.95 -2.02 -3.37
N VAL A 173 4.67 -0.75 -3.64
CA VAL A 173 3.81 -0.29 -4.73
C VAL A 173 4.69 0.29 -5.83
N PRO A 174 4.87 -0.38 -7.00
CA PRO A 174 5.76 0.07 -8.08
C PRO A 174 5.27 1.28 -8.89
N LYS A 175 4.75 2.29 -8.20
CA LYS A 175 4.24 3.60 -8.64
C LYS A 175 4.54 4.66 -7.58
N LYS A 176 4.50 5.94 -7.97
CA LYS A 176 4.74 7.11 -7.11
C LYS A 176 3.53 7.56 -6.27
N VAL A 177 2.42 6.86 -6.45
CA VAL A 177 1.04 7.23 -6.09
C VAL A 177 0.33 5.96 -5.63
N LEU A 178 -0.84 6.10 -5.00
CA LEU A 178 -1.79 5.05 -4.62
C LEU A 178 -3.04 5.09 -5.53
N PRO A 179 -3.70 3.95 -5.81
CA PRO A 179 -4.68 3.90 -6.89
C PRO A 179 -6.03 4.50 -6.44
N LYS A 180 -6.52 5.52 -7.16
CA LYS A 180 -7.63 6.36 -6.71
C LYS A 180 -9.02 5.81 -7.10
N THR A 181 -9.09 5.03 -8.20
CA THR A 181 -10.33 4.53 -8.82
C THR A 181 -10.16 3.11 -9.39
N GLY A 182 -11.26 2.42 -9.70
CA GLY A 182 -11.22 1.04 -10.24
C GLY A 182 -10.58 0.88 -11.63
N LYS A 183 -10.19 1.99 -12.27
CA LYS A 183 -9.37 2.03 -13.49
C LYS A 183 -7.88 1.88 -13.16
N ASP A 184 -7.47 2.39 -12.00
CA ASP A 184 -6.11 2.39 -11.47
C ASP A 184 -5.84 1.03 -10.82
N ARG A 185 -5.01 0.22 -11.49
CA ARG A 185 -4.79 -1.20 -11.15
C ARG A 185 -3.34 -1.55 -11.37
N TRP A 186 -2.62 -1.88 -10.30
CA TRP A 186 -1.19 -2.15 -10.37
C TRP A 186 -0.83 -3.43 -9.65
N ILE A 187 0.27 -4.05 -10.08
CA ILE A 187 0.81 -5.24 -9.43
C ILE A 187 1.85 -4.75 -8.42
N SER A 188 1.42 -4.73 -7.17
CA SER A 188 2.23 -4.54 -5.98
C SER A 188 2.81 -5.90 -5.54
N PHE A 189 3.79 -5.87 -4.66
CA PHE A 189 4.32 -7.11 -4.09
C PHE A 189 4.80 -6.94 -2.65
N VAL A 190 4.84 -8.04 -1.91
CA VAL A 190 5.39 -8.08 -0.55
C VAL A 190 6.90 -8.29 -0.62
N GLU A 191 7.65 -7.37 -0.04
CA GLU A 191 9.12 -7.33 -0.03
C GLU A 191 9.69 -7.97 1.24
N LYS A 192 9.08 -7.70 2.39
CA LYS A 192 9.50 -8.25 3.69
C LYS A 192 8.27 -8.73 4.45
N THR A 193 8.39 -9.87 5.12
CA THR A 193 7.37 -10.48 5.98
C THR A 193 8.03 -10.97 7.25
N GLY A 194 7.27 -11.03 8.35
CA GLY A 194 7.84 -11.33 9.67
C GLY A 194 8.95 -10.33 10.07
N ALA A 195 8.80 -9.06 9.69
CA ALA A 195 9.82 -8.05 9.97
C ALA A 195 9.67 -7.50 11.38
N SER A 196 10.76 -7.55 12.14
CA SER A 196 10.94 -6.83 13.40
C SER A 196 11.18 -5.34 13.16
N PHE A 197 11.06 -4.52 14.19
CA PHE A 197 11.37 -3.10 14.14
C PHE A 197 12.83 -2.80 13.92
N GLU A 198 13.74 -3.60 14.49
CA GLU A 198 15.16 -3.56 14.15
C GLU A 198 15.35 -3.74 12.64
N LYS A 199 14.73 -4.76 12.06
CA LYS A 199 14.76 -5.05 10.62
C LYS A 199 14.11 -3.95 9.77
N LEU A 200 13.02 -3.33 10.22
CA LEU A 200 12.43 -2.17 9.54
C LEU A 200 13.37 -0.96 9.57
N LYS A 201 13.99 -0.66 10.73
CA LYS A 201 14.94 0.47 10.87
C LYS A 201 16.14 0.31 9.93
N GLU A 202 16.74 -0.88 9.90
CA GLU A 202 17.94 -1.16 9.10
C GLU A 202 17.63 -1.35 7.61
N GLU A 203 16.68 -2.21 7.25
CA GLU A 203 16.46 -2.60 5.85
C GLU A 203 15.39 -1.78 5.10
N PHE A 204 14.54 -1.01 5.80
CA PHE A 204 13.44 -0.28 5.18
C PHE A 204 13.43 1.23 5.43
N LEU A 205 13.71 1.72 6.64
CA LEU A 205 13.62 3.15 6.96
C LEU A 205 14.87 3.92 6.56
N LYS A 206 16.07 3.40 6.86
CA LYS A 206 17.34 4.12 6.65
C LYS A 206 17.67 4.39 5.19
N SER A 207 18.32 5.52 4.93
CA SER A 207 18.98 5.76 3.65
C SER A 207 20.13 4.77 3.45
N ASN A 208 20.56 4.58 2.20
CA ASN A 208 21.66 3.65 1.89
C ASN A 208 22.47 4.12 0.68
N ASP A 209 23.79 4.21 0.85
CA ASP A 209 24.74 4.40 -0.24
C ASP A 209 25.23 3.07 -0.83
N TYR A 210 25.32 2.99 -2.15
CA TYR A 210 25.75 1.77 -2.85
C TYR A 210 26.57 2.05 -4.10
N GLU A 211 27.57 1.21 -4.39
CA GLU A 211 28.38 1.36 -5.60
C GLU A 211 27.69 0.82 -6.85
N THR A 212 27.77 1.57 -7.95
CA THR A 212 27.32 1.12 -9.27
C THR A 212 28.45 1.03 -10.28
N LYS A 213 28.53 -0.14 -10.94
CA LYS A 213 29.52 -0.55 -11.94
C LYS A 213 29.71 0.41 -13.14
N THR A 214 28.87 1.44 -13.28
CA THR A 214 28.87 2.40 -14.39
C THR A 214 28.73 3.86 -13.97
N ALA A 215 28.51 4.17 -12.69
CA ALA A 215 28.24 5.55 -12.25
C ALA A 215 28.76 5.88 -10.83
N GLY A 216 29.58 5.01 -10.22
CA GLY A 216 30.10 5.22 -8.86
C GLY A 216 29.03 5.03 -7.78
N THR A 217 29.29 5.57 -6.60
CA THR A 217 28.39 5.54 -5.44
C THR A 217 27.08 6.28 -5.74
N ARG A 218 25.97 5.74 -5.23
CA ARG A 218 24.62 6.28 -5.36
C ARG A 218 23.91 6.27 -4.03
N HIS A 219 23.27 7.39 -3.70
CA HIS A 219 22.43 7.50 -2.53
C HIS A 219 21.00 7.01 -2.81
N SER A 220 20.47 6.12 -1.97
CA SER A 220 19.04 5.79 -1.91
C SER A 220 18.44 6.47 -0.68
N PRO A 221 17.62 7.53 -0.86
CA PRO A 221 17.02 8.29 0.24
C PRO A 221 16.31 7.44 1.29
N ALA A 222 16.24 7.93 2.52
CA ALA A 222 15.46 7.33 3.60
C ALA A 222 13.96 7.25 3.24
N ALA A 223 13.21 6.41 3.96
CA ALA A 223 11.77 6.31 3.78
C ALA A 223 11.06 7.50 4.44
N THR A 224 10.40 8.33 3.64
CA THR A 224 9.59 9.47 4.11
C THR A 224 8.20 8.98 4.51
N PRO A 225 7.72 9.24 5.74
CA PRO A 225 6.37 8.91 6.16
C PRO A 225 5.36 9.84 5.47
N VAL A 226 4.17 9.32 5.17
CA VAL A 226 3.13 10.03 4.44
C VAL A 226 1.85 10.14 5.27
N ALA A 227 1.47 9.02 5.89
CA ALA A 227 0.30 8.89 6.74
C ALA A 227 0.39 7.59 7.55
N GLU A 228 -0.42 7.49 8.58
CA GLU A 228 -0.55 6.34 9.46
C GLU A 228 -2.03 6.19 9.89
N GLY A 229 -2.40 5.02 10.39
CA GLY A 229 -3.74 4.73 10.91
C GLY A 229 -4.06 3.24 10.89
N VAL A 230 -5.35 2.92 10.81
CA VAL A 230 -5.86 1.57 11.03
C VAL A 230 -6.37 0.90 9.76
N TYR A 231 -6.27 -0.42 9.68
CA TYR A 231 -6.75 -1.20 8.53
C TYR A 231 -7.56 -2.45 8.92
N ALA A 232 -8.38 -2.88 7.98
CA ALA A 232 -8.96 -4.22 7.95
C ALA A 232 -8.78 -4.86 6.56
N ILE A 233 -8.33 -6.11 6.52
CA ILE A 233 -8.52 -6.96 5.34
C ILE A 233 -9.87 -7.64 5.48
N THR A 234 -10.80 -7.32 4.59
CA THR A 234 -12.16 -7.87 4.60
C THR A 234 -12.45 -8.73 3.37
N SER A 235 -13.49 -9.55 3.44
CA SER A 235 -14.03 -10.24 2.27
C SER A 235 -15.54 -10.07 2.13
N THR A 236 -15.96 -9.73 0.91
CA THR A 236 -17.37 -9.77 0.46
C THR A 236 -17.67 -11.07 -0.31
N GLY A 237 -16.91 -12.14 -0.06
CA GLY A 237 -17.03 -13.46 -0.68
C GLY A 237 -16.62 -13.56 -2.16
N LYS A 238 -16.66 -12.45 -2.91
CA LYS A 238 -16.16 -12.35 -4.30
C LYS A 238 -14.80 -11.68 -4.39
N ASN A 239 -14.59 -10.65 -3.56
CA ASN A 239 -13.37 -9.86 -3.49
C ASN A 239 -12.81 -9.95 -2.07
N SER A 240 -11.52 -9.64 -1.93
CA SER A 240 -10.97 -9.16 -0.68
C SER A 240 -10.64 -7.68 -0.83
N HIS A 241 -10.74 -6.92 0.26
CA HIS A 241 -10.44 -5.50 0.29
C HIS A 241 -9.42 -5.20 1.38
N LEU A 242 -8.56 -4.22 1.15
CA LEU A 242 -7.80 -3.54 2.19
C LEU A 242 -8.51 -2.22 2.47
N ALA A 243 -9.34 -2.18 3.51
CA ALA A 243 -9.97 -0.97 4.04
C ALA A 243 -9.02 -0.28 5.02
N TYR A 244 -9.01 1.04 5.04
CA TYR A 244 -8.21 1.84 5.96
C TYR A 244 -8.90 3.14 6.38
N ILE A 245 -8.54 3.62 7.56
CA ILE A 245 -8.83 4.95 8.08
C ILE A 245 -7.52 5.54 8.57
N LEU A 246 -7.22 6.78 8.19
CA LEU A 246 -6.01 7.47 8.61
C LEU A 246 -6.25 8.23 9.91
N THR A 247 -5.35 8.05 10.88
CA THR A 247 -5.32 8.78 12.15
C THR A 247 -4.30 9.93 12.08
N LEU A 248 -3.18 9.74 11.36
CA LEU A 248 -2.18 10.78 11.11
C LEU A 248 -1.92 10.99 9.59
N PRO A 249 -1.73 12.24 9.12
CA PRO A 249 -1.99 13.49 9.83
C PRO A 249 -3.50 13.75 9.97
N ASP A 250 -3.95 14.45 11.03
CA ASP A 250 -5.36 14.80 11.31
C ASP A 250 -6.17 15.29 10.09
N LYS A 251 -5.47 15.95 9.16
CA LYS A 251 -6.01 16.52 7.93
C LYS A 251 -5.01 16.31 6.80
N LEU A 252 -5.45 15.70 5.71
CA LEU A 252 -4.56 15.41 4.58
C LEU A 252 -3.99 16.70 3.98
N GLY A 253 -2.66 16.77 3.88
CA GLY A 253 -1.95 17.80 3.14
C GLY A 253 -2.09 17.63 1.62
N GLU A 254 -1.29 18.40 0.90
CA GLU A 254 -1.10 18.26 -0.55
C GLU A 254 -0.47 16.92 -0.90
N VAL A 255 0.64 16.54 -0.23
CA VAL A 255 1.39 15.30 -0.50
C VAL A 255 0.51 14.06 -0.40
N GLN A 256 -0.29 13.95 0.65
CA GLN A 256 -1.21 12.82 0.88
C GLN A 256 -2.26 12.72 -0.25
N LYS A 257 -2.82 13.86 -0.70
CA LYS A 257 -3.83 13.93 -1.78
C LYS A 257 -3.25 13.69 -3.16
N GLU A 258 -2.05 14.21 -3.42
CA GLU A 258 -1.26 14.03 -4.63
C GLU A 258 -0.89 12.55 -4.80
N ILE A 259 -0.21 11.96 -3.80
CA ILE A 259 0.11 10.52 -3.72
C ILE A 259 -1.17 9.70 -3.85
N GLY A 260 -2.25 10.06 -3.14
CA GLY A 260 -3.58 9.52 -3.43
C GLY A 260 -4.29 8.79 -2.31
N LEU A 261 -3.97 9.14 -1.07
CA LEU A 261 -4.72 8.74 0.09
C LEU A 261 -6.07 9.46 0.16
N LYS A 262 -6.95 8.91 0.99
CA LYS A 262 -8.24 9.46 1.43
C LYS A 262 -8.29 9.31 2.95
N GLU A 263 -9.04 10.15 3.65
CA GLU A 263 -9.16 10.07 5.13
C GLU A 263 -9.74 8.72 5.56
N LYS A 264 -10.81 8.28 4.88
CA LYS A 264 -11.33 6.91 4.91
C LYS A 264 -11.32 6.34 3.48
N GLY A 265 -10.85 5.11 3.27
CA GLY A 265 -10.66 4.56 1.93
C GLY A 265 -10.43 3.06 1.87
N SER A 266 -10.45 2.49 0.67
CA SER A 266 -10.12 1.08 0.47
C SER A 266 -9.52 0.78 -0.90
N PHE A 267 -8.95 -0.42 -1.02
CA PHE A 267 -8.46 -1.00 -2.25
C PHE A 267 -8.99 -2.43 -2.41
N ILE A 268 -9.48 -2.81 -3.59
CA ILE A 268 -9.71 -4.24 -3.89
C ILE A 268 -8.35 -4.90 -4.06
N ILE A 269 -8.10 -6.00 -3.34
CA ILE A 269 -6.85 -6.76 -3.36
C ILE A 269 -7.05 -8.20 -3.83
N SER A 270 -6.23 -8.62 -4.80
CA SER A 270 -6.25 -9.99 -5.32
C SER A 270 -4.84 -10.54 -5.53
N THR A 271 -4.51 -11.64 -4.87
CA THR A 271 -3.21 -12.32 -5.01
C THR A 271 -3.08 -13.01 -6.37
N ARG A 272 -1.91 -12.89 -7.00
CA ARG A 272 -1.54 -13.61 -8.22
C ARG A 272 -1.15 -15.05 -7.88
N ASN A 273 -1.74 -16.04 -8.55
CA ASN A 273 -1.23 -17.41 -8.48
C ASN A 273 0.18 -17.46 -9.13
N PRO A 274 1.23 -17.88 -8.41
CA PRO A 274 2.61 -17.89 -8.92
C PRO A 274 2.86 -18.93 -10.02
N GLN A 275 2.00 -19.95 -10.16
CA GLN A 275 2.13 -21.04 -11.16
C GLN A 275 1.95 -20.56 -12.61
N TYR A 276 1.29 -19.42 -12.82
CA TYR A 276 1.16 -18.79 -14.14
C TYR A 276 2.29 -17.79 -14.37
N GLU A 277 2.72 -17.56 -15.61
CA GLU A 277 3.75 -16.54 -15.88
C GLU A 277 3.37 -15.13 -15.36
N PRO A 278 4.32 -14.34 -14.84
CA PRO A 278 4.08 -12.94 -14.50
C PRO A 278 3.94 -12.07 -15.77
N PRO A 279 3.11 -11.00 -15.74
CA PRO A 279 3.10 -10.00 -16.81
C PRO A 279 4.48 -9.37 -17.00
N LYS A 280 4.90 -9.10 -18.25
CA LYS A 280 6.27 -8.65 -18.56
C LYS A 280 6.74 -7.38 -17.83
N ASN A 281 5.81 -6.50 -17.48
CA ASN A 281 6.08 -5.24 -16.75
C ASN A 281 6.00 -5.41 -15.21
N ALA A 282 5.84 -6.63 -14.72
CA ALA A 282 5.66 -7.00 -13.32
C ALA A 282 6.24 -8.40 -13.05
N ARG A 283 7.41 -8.69 -13.63
CA ARG A 283 8.20 -9.89 -13.31
C ARG A 283 9.18 -9.53 -12.19
N LEU A 284 9.20 -10.32 -11.12
CA LEU A 284 10.23 -10.33 -10.09
C LEU A 284 11.26 -11.44 -10.42
N PRO A 285 12.49 -11.39 -9.88
CA PRO A 285 13.50 -12.44 -10.10
C PRO A 285 13.07 -13.81 -9.55
N LYS A 286 12.34 -13.82 -8.43
CA LYS A 286 11.81 -15.01 -7.74
C LYS A 286 10.31 -14.83 -7.46
N GLY A 287 9.57 -15.93 -7.39
CA GLY A 287 8.18 -15.93 -6.90
C GLY A 287 8.10 -16.17 -5.39
N PRO A 288 6.89 -16.10 -4.79
CA PRO A 288 6.68 -16.52 -3.40
C PRO A 288 6.82 -18.04 -3.25
N GLU A 289 7.42 -18.46 -2.14
CA GLU A 289 7.62 -19.87 -1.80
C GLU A 289 6.43 -20.43 -1.02
N TYR A 290 5.25 -20.42 -1.64
CA TYR A 290 4.04 -20.94 -1.02
C TYR A 290 4.12 -22.46 -0.78
N PRO A 291 3.68 -22.95 0.40
CA PRO A 291 3.43 -24.37 0.62
C PRO A 291 2.29 -24.85 -0.29
N LYS A 292 2.19 -26.16 -0.48
CA LYS A 292 1.23 -26.77 -1.40
C LYS A 292 -0.22 -26.41 -1.06
N GLU A 293 -0.50 -26.29 0.23
CA GLU A 293 -1.80 -26.00 0.80
C GLU A 293 -2.32 -24.64 0.31
N LEU A 294 -1.49 -23.59 0.35
CA LEU A 294 -1.83 -22.28 -0.22
C LEU A 294 -1.87 -22.28 -1.75
N LEU A 295 -1.03 -23.09 -2.41
CA LEU A 295 -1.09 -23.23 -3.88
C LEU A 295 -2.41 -23.87 -4.35
N ASP A 296 -2.92 -24.86 -3.61
CA ASP A 296 -4.18 -25.54 -3.91
C ASP A 296 -5.41 -24.61 -3.72
N GLU A 297 -5.33 -23.58 -2.85
CA GLU A 297 -6.41 -22.57 -2.67
C GLU A 297 -6.70 -21.77 -3.95
N PHE A 298 -5.67 -21.45 -4.75
CA PHE A 298 -5.84 -20.76 -6.04
C PHE A 298 -6.57 -21.62 -7.09
N ARG A 299 -6.57 -22.94 -6.95
CA ARG A 299 -7.16 -23.89 -7.91
C ARG A 299 -6.59 -23.63 -9.33
N SER A 300 -7.46 -23.44 -10.31
CA SER A 300 -7.09 -23.05 -11.69
C SER A 300 -7.27 -21.55 -11.97
N LEU A 301 -7.24 -20.69 -10.94
CA LEU A 301 -7.33 -19.24 -11.10
C LEU A 301 -5.94 -18.61 -11.17
N ARG A 302 -5.77 -17.64 -12.07
CA ARG A 302 -4.56 -16.79 -12.14
C ARG A 302 -4.52 -15.71 -11.05
N TRP A 303 -5.69 -15.39 -10.50
CA TRP A 303 -5.94 -14.35 -9.50
C TRP A 303 -7.01 -14.87 -8.54
N ALA A 304 -6.75 -14.80 -7.24
CA ALA A 304 -7.69 -15.18 -6.18
C ALA A 304 -7.94 -13.98 -5.24
N PRO A 305 -9.09 -13.91 -4.52
CA PRO A 305 -9.26 -12.97 -3.42
C PRO A 305 -8.13 -13.16 -2.39
N THR A 306 -7.50 -12.07 -1.96
CA THR A 306 -6.36 -12.15 -1.04
C THR A 306 -6.80 -12.70 0.32
N GLN A 307 -6.19 -13.80 0.78
CA GLN A 307 -6.22 -14.18 2.18
C GLN A 307 -5.01 -13.54 2.90
N PRO A 308 -5.11 -13.24 4.21
CA PRO A 308 -3.97 -12.73 4.98
C PRO A 308 -2.72 -13.63 4.85
N SER A 309 -2.92 -14.94 4.93
CA SER A 309 -1.89 -15.99 4.77
C SER A 309 -1.11 -15.91 3.44
N HIS A 310 -1.68 -15.34 2.38
CA HIS A 310 -0.97 -15.12 1.13
C HIS A 310 0.14 -14.07 1.30
N LEU A 311 -0.07 -13.07 2.15
CA LEU A 311 0.83 -11.92 2.30
C LEU A 311 2.04 -12.22 3.19
N ASP A 312 2.06 -13.35 3.89
CA ASP A 312 3.16 -13.75 4.80
C ASP A 312 4.41 -14.27 4.07
N TYR A 313 4.40 -14.31 2.73
CA TYR A 313 5.51 -14.77 1.90
C TYR A 313 6.09 -13.63 1.05
N VAL A 314 7.41 -13.42 1.17
CA VAL A 314 8.20 -12.52 0.31
C VAL A 314 8.01 -12.86 -1.18
N ASN A 315 8.06 -11.84 -2.04
CA ASN A 315 7.74 -11.87 -3.48
C ASN A 315 6.27 -12.17 -3.82
N THR A 316 5.36 -12.24 -2.83
CA THR A 316 3.92 -12.34 -3.08
C THR A 316 3.45 -11.17 -3.92
N GLN A 317 2.97 -11.43 -5.13
CA GLN A 317 2.39 -10.40 -5.99
C GLN A 317 0.89 -10.32 -5.82
N PHE A 318 0.36 -9.11 -5.68
CA PHE A 318 -1.06 -8.85 -5.60
C PHE A 318 -1.45 -7.64 -6.45
N LEU A 319 -2.65 -7.69 -7.02
CA LEU A 319 -3.25 -6.56 -7.70
C LEU A 319 -3.83 -5.63 -6.64
N LEU A 320 -3.34 -4.39 -6.60
CA LEU A 320 -3.91 -3.29 -5.84
C LEU A 320 -4.79 -2.47 -6.79
N VAL A 321 -6.08 -2.39 -6.51
CA VAL A 321 -7.09 -1.68 -7.33
C VAL A 321 -7.74 -0.60 -6.49
N GLY A 322 -7.79 0.63 -7.01
CA GLY A 322 -8.40 1.76 -6.29
C GLY A 322 -9.90 1.59 -6.15
N GLU A 323 -10.47 1.80 -4.97
CA GLU A 323 -11.93 1.77 -4.79
C GLU A 323 -12.52 3.18 -4.79
N SER A 324 -13.57 3.39 -5.58
CA SER A 324 -14.24 4.68 -5.71
C SER A 324 -15.26 4.93 -4.59
N SER A 325 -15.83 3.87 -4.01
CA SER A 325 -16.87 3.96 -2.96
C SER A 325 -16.35 4.21 -1.53
N GLY A 326 -15.08 4.63 -1.36
CA GLY A 326 -14.51 4.80 -0.01
C GLY A 326 -14.45 3.47 0.75
N LEU A 327 -15.30 3.33 1.78
CA LEU A 327 -15.42 2.11 2.60
C LEU A 327 -16.63 1.23 2.24
N ASP A 328 -17.65 1.76 1.56
CA ASP A 328 -18.99 1.13 1.40
C ASP A 328 -18.91 -0.33 0.90
N ASN A 329 -18.21 -0.55 -0.21
CA ASN A 329 -18.02 -1.88 -0.83
C ASN A 329 -17.09 -2.80 -0.05
N ALA A 330 -16.27 -2.26 0.87
CA ALA A 330 -15.27 -3.01 1.63
C ALA A 330 -15.79 -3.46 3.00
N LEU A 331 -16.69 -2.68 3.62
CA LEU A 331 -17.23 -2.93 4.96
C LEU A 331 -18.70 -3.39 4.94
N GLU A 332 -19.25 -3.74 3.76
CA GLU A 332 -20.63 -4.23 3.57
C GLU A 332 -20.99 -5.34 4.59
N PRO A 333 -21.97 -5.11 5.49
CA PRO A 333 -22.41 -6.10 6.47
C PRO A 333 -22.86 -7.41 5.82
N GLN A 334 -22.48 -8.54 6.43
CA GLN A 334 -22.80 -9.86 5.88
C GLN A 334 -24.01 -10.48 6.59
N LYS A 335 -24.97 -10.98 5.79
CA LYS A 335 -26.24 -11.62 6.24
C LYS A 335 -26.11 -12.91 7.06
N LYS A 336 -24.88 -13.26 7.43
CA LYS A 336 -24.55 -14.28 8.41
C LYS A 336 -24.27 -13.61 9.76
N ASP A 337 -23.37 -12.63 9.77
CA ASP A 337 -23.00 -11.87 10.96
C ASP A 337 -24.18 -11.07 11.55
N GLU A 338 -25.04 -10.49 10.69
CA GLU A 338 -26.34 -9.90 11.07
C GLU A 338 -27.22 -10.84 11.92
N LYS A 339 -27.22 -12.15 11.58
CA LYS A 339 -28.04 -13.17 12.26
C LYS A 339 -27.37 -13.76 13.49
N GLU A 340 -26.04 -13.66 13.55
CA GLU A 340 -25.23 -14.08 14.68
C GLU A 340 -25.09 -12.95 15.72
N GLY A 341 -25.66 -11.76 15.46
CA GLY A 341 -25.70 -10.65 16.42
C GLY A 341 -24.37 -9.90 16.59
N LYS A 342 -23.51 -9.96 15.56
CA LYS A 342 -22.19 -9.34 15.55
C LYS A 342 -22.25 -7.86 15.17
N LYS A 343 -21.19 -7.12 15.50
CA LYS A 343 -20.98 -5.73 15.06
C LYS A 343 -20.92 -5.63 13.53
N GLU A 344 -21.20 -4.45 13.00
CA GLU A 344 -20.89 -4.15 11.61
C GLU A 344 -19.37 -3.99 11.38
N PRO A 345 -18.85 -4.30 10.18
CA PRO A 345 -17.42 -4.13 9.90
C PRO A 345 -16.95 -2.66 9.90
N ALA A 346 -17.89 -1.72 9.75
CA ALA A 346 -17.64 -0.29 9.96
C ALA A 346 -17.38 0.02 11.44
N GLU A 347 -18.30 -0.36 12.33
CA GLU A 347 -18.19 -0.12 13.79
C GLU A 347 -16.89 -0.67 14.39
N GLU A 348 -16.45 -1.87 13.97
CA GLU A 348 -15.22 -2.49 14.47
C GLU A 348 -13.94 -1.83 13.92
N LEU A 349 -13.99 -1.14 12.77
CA LEU A 349 -12.85 -0.36 12.24
C LEU A 349 -12.83 1.07 12.76
N GLU A 350 -14.00 1.71 12.94
CA GLU A 350 -14.11 3.05 13.54
C GLU A 350 -13.81 3.01 15.06
N GLN A 351 -14.16 1.93 15.77
CA GLN A 351 -13.64 1.71 17.13
C GLN A 351 -12.11 1.62 17.14
N LEU A 352 -11.50 0.94 16.16
CA LEU A 352 -10.04 0.81 16.11
C LEU A 352 -9.37 2.17 15.80
N GLU A 353 -10.00 3.03 14.99
CA GLU A 353 -9.59 4.43 14.75
C GLU A 353 -9.65 5.26 16.05
N GLU A 354 -10.73 5.17 16.83
CA GLU A 354 -10.84 5.91 18.10
C GLU A 354 -9.77 5.48 19.12
N GLU A 355 -9.50 4.16 19.21
CA GLU A 355 -8.46 3.60 20.06
C GLU A 355 -7.06 4.04 19.59
N ASP A 356 -6.78 3.98 18.29
CA ASP A 356 -5.48 4.34 17.71
C ASP A 356 -5.19 5.84 17.71
N THR A 357 -6.16 6.69 17.38
CA THR A 357 -5.99 8.15 17.39
C THR A 357 -5.52 8.60 18.79
N ARG A 358 -6.19 8.09 19.82
CA ARG A 358 -5.84 8.37 21.22
C ARG A 358 -4.48 7.80 21.63
N ARG A 359 -4.13 6.61 21.14
CA ARG A 359 -2.82 5.99 21.33
C ARG A 359 -1.70 6.86 20.75
N MET A 360 -1.89 7.36 19.54
CA MET A 360 -0.92 8.17 18.81
C MET A 360 -0.80 9.61 19.36
N GLU A 361 -1.84 10.16 19.98
CA GLU A 361 -1.76 11.46 20.69
C GLU A 361 -0.65 11.48 21.75
N ASP A 362 -0.48 10.38 22.50
CA ASP A 362 0.46 10.24 23.62
C ASP A 362 1.94 10.06 23.19
N LEU A 363 2.24 9.71 21.92
CA LEU A 363 3.58 9.21 21.54
C LEU A 363 4.62 10.27 21.17
N GLY A 364 4.20 11.49 20.81
CA GLY A 364 5.12 12.48 20.23
C GLY A 364 4.53 13.88 20.07
N SER A 365 5.44 14.85 19.89
CA SER A 365 5.14 16.29 19.73
C SER A 365 4.45 16.66 18.42
N ASP A 366 4.57 15.79 17.42
CA ASP A 366 4.21 16.00 16.03
C ASP A 366 4.05 14.64 15.32
N ASP A 367 3.42 14.64 14.15
CA ASP A 367 3.03 13.42 13.45
C ASP A 367 4.22 12.55 13.03
N SER A 368 5.37 13.17 12.71
CA SER A 368 6.61 12.46 12.42
C SER A 368 7.11 11.74 13.67
N ALA A 369 7.21 12.47 14.80
CA ALA A 369 7.67 11.93 16.07
C ALA A 369 6.79 10.77 16.54
N ARG A 370 5.47 10.89 16.41
CA ARG A 370 4.50 9.84 16.75
C ARG A 370 4.71 8.56 15.92
N ILE A 371 4.78 8.70 14.58
CA ILE A 371 4.96 7.56 13.67
C ILE A 371 6.28 6.83 13.92
N PHE A 372 7.39 7.56 14.10
CA PHE A 372 8.68 6.91 14.37
C PHE A 372 8.76 6.34 15.79
N ALA A 373 8.20 7.00 16.80
CA ALA A 373 8.12 6.45 18.16
C ALA A 373 7.33 5.14 18.21
N ASP A 374 6.20 5.05 17.49
CA ASP A 374 5.44 3.80 17.36
C ASP A 374 6.25 2.69 16.68
N LEU A 375 7.01 3.03 15.62
CA LEU A 375 7.97 2.15 14.95
C LEU A 375 9.28 1.90 15.75
N GLN A 376 9.33 2.35 17.02
CA GLN A 376 10.49 2.30 17.93
C GLN A 376 11.79 2.82 17.29
N ALA A 377 11.68 3.93 16.56
CA ALA A 377 12.71 4.61 15.80
C ALA A 377 12.87 6.07 16.26
N ASP A 378 14.08 6.61 16.22
CA ASP A 378 14.31 8.03 16.56
C ASP A 378 13.96 8.91 15.35
N ALA A 379 12.94 9.76 15.49
CA ALA A 379 12.49 10.69 14.45
C ALA A 379 13.59 11.69 14.01
N GLY A 380 14.64 11.88 14.81
CA GLY A 380 15.82 12.67 14.43
C GLY A 380 16.74 12.00 13.39
N GLU A 381 16.63 10.68 13.16
CA GLU A 381 17.37 9.97 12.11
C GLU A 381 16.67 9.96 10.74
N TYR A 382 15.43 10.46 10.63
CA TYR A 382 14.55 10.22 9.47
C TYR A 382 13.83 11.47 8.92
N PRO A 383 13.37 11.45 7.65
CA PRO A 383 12.60 12.55 7.08
C PRO A 383 11.27 12.77 7.81
N GLN A 384 10.90 14.04 7.99
CA GLN A 384 9.62 14.44 8.57
C GLN A 384 8.44 14.09 7.65
N LEU A 385 7.23 13.97 8.22
CA LEU A 385 5.98 13.81 7.47
C LEU A 385 5.64 15.13 6.75
N PRO A 386 5.65 15.17 5.40
CA PRO A 386 5.42 16.42 4.67
C PRO A 386 3.93 16.61 4.40
N THR A 387 3.44 17.83 4.63
CA THR A 387 2.06 18.24 4.30
C THR A 387 1.97 19.10 3.04
N THR A 388 3.09 19.65 2.57
CA THR A 388 3.29 20.20 1.21
C THR A 388 4.55 19.60 0.59
N PHE A 389 4.71 19.78 -0.72
CA PHE A 389 6.01 19.68 -1.36
C PHE A 389 6.82 20.99 -1.20
#